data_AF-A0A803XPU2-F1
#
_entry.id   AF-A0A803XPU2-F1
#
_cell.length_a   1.000
_cell.length_b   1.000
_cell.length_c   1.000
_cell.angle_alpha   90.00
_cell.angle_beta   90.00
_cell.angle_gamma   90.00
#
_symmetry.space_group_name_H-M   'P 1'
#
loop_
_entity.id
_entity.type
_entity.pdbx_description
1 polymer ?
#
loop_
_entity_poly.entity_id
_entity_poly.type
_entity_poly.pdbx_seq_one_letter_code
_entity_poly.pdbx_strand_id
1 'polypeptide(L)'
;MQFNHEDDHYHQKHDTTIRYATDGIPRLSVTNLPRTENEVCSLDFPPSQSHQYKGRSKNKPGEPEKKQDHLDLKIESKTIQDKLFCTVHQVDSTMLLEVVKSLIHDGYTALMDQRCHSAEQMFSQLLNIIDPSELKQLNLRIINYVVIIYGHATSLLGIGLPEALTKAEDQFKRIIVHYQEERFDCLAYYGIGKVYLRQNRFSDALNQFMKSQTMINRKIVPGVLTWPMTSQVIEETRTENLQLFLKNCIEECKFPPEPDGVCRYQHCHGHSKIQIFFTDPDFKGFIRMTCCQQCRVEFHTNCWKKLKTTNYSDKNDKDFLQELCFTPDCTGLISKIVIFSSSGLVKCEFEQKITKPKEPPRAIIKQKCSR
;
A
#
# COMPACT_ATOMS: atom_id res chain seq x y z
N MET A 1 -20.93 25.57 60.96
CA MET A 1 -21.64 26.87 60.98
C MET A 1 -21.35 27.58 59.67
N GLN A 2 -22.24 28.46 59.22
CA GLN A 2 -22.06 29.26 57.99
C GLN A 2 -21.15 30.47 58.23
N PHE A 3 -20.66 31.05 57.13
CA PHE A 3 -20.71 32.47 56.71
C PHE A 3 -19.63 32.62 55.61
N ASN A 4 -20.02 32.76 54.34
CA ASN A 4 -20.22 34.02 53.60
C ASN A 4 -18.87 34.78 53.42
N HIS A 5 -18.30 34.96 52.22
CA HIS A 5 -18.83 35.51 50.95
C HIS A 5 -18.95 37.03 50.99
N GLU A 6 -17.96 37.69 50.38
CA GLU A 6 -18.11 38.97 49.67
C GLU A 6 -17.48 38.79 48.28
N ASP A 7 -18.02 39.47 47.29
CA ASP A 7 -17.48 39.58 45.94
C ASP A 7 -16.55 40.80 45.86
N ASP A 8 -15.70 40.87 44.83
CA ASP A 8 -15.53 42.17 44.16
C ASP A 8 -15.34 41.99 42.65
N HIS A 9 -15.83 42.96 41.89
CA HIS A 9 -16.20 42.80 40.49
C HIS A 9 -15.43 43.78 39.61
N TYR A 10 -14.66 43.29 38.63
CA TYR A 10 -14.22 44.17 37.53
C TYR A 10 -14.30 43.50 36.17
N HIS A 11 -14.99 44.16 35.24
CA HIS A 11 -15.13 43.75 33.85
C HIS A 11 -14.08 44.44 32.97
N GLN A 12 -13.43 43.69 32.08
CA GLN A 12 -13.10 44.21 30.75
C GLN A 12 -13.33 43.10 29.72
N LYS A 13 -14.22 43.35 28.75
CA LYS A 13 -14.43 42.47 27.60
C LYS A 13 -13.47 42.89 26.49
N HIS A 14 -12.76 41.94 25.88
CA HIS A 14 -12.20 42.12 24.54
C HIS A 14 -12.60 40.95 23.64
N ASP A 15 -13.71 41.17 22.93
CA ASP A 15 -14.13 40.38 21.78
C ASP A 15 -13.25 40.79 20.58
N THR A 16 -12.48 39.84 20.05
CA THR A 16 -11.63 40.06 18.86
C THR A 16 -12.05 39.10 17.75
N THR A 17 -13.28 39.29 17.27
CA THR A 17 -13.80 38.66 16.06
C THR A 17 -12.95 39.03 14.83
N ILE A 18 -11.96 38.21 14.46
CA ILE A 18 -11.19 38.37 13.22
C ILE A 18 -11.97 37.75 12.06
N ARG A 19 -12.60 38.61 11.24
CA ARG A 19 -13.17 38.23 9.95
C ARG A 19 -12.12 38.38 8.86
N TYR A 20 -11.74 37.29 8.21
CA TYR A 20 -11.12 37.36 6.89
C TYR A 20 -12.20 37.29 5.82
N ALA A 21 -12.40 38.39 5.11
CA ALA A 21 -13.12 38.39 3.84
C ALA A 21 -12.12 38.07 2.72
N THR A 22 -12.49 37.14 1.84
CA THR A 22 -11.80 36.89 0.57
C THR A 22 -12.86 36.75 -0.50
N ASP A 23 -12.94 37.73 -1.40
CA ASP A 23 -13.93 37.75 -2.48
C ASP A 23 -13.74 36.58 -3.47
N GLY A 24 -14.82 36.22 -4.13
CA GLY A 24 -14.92 34.97 -4.88
C GLY A 24 -14.11 34.96 -6.18
N ILE A 25 -13.32 33.90 -6.38
CA ILE A 25 -12.85 33.45 -7.70
C ILE A 25 -13.45 32.05 -7.95
N PRO A 26 -14.24 31.85 -9.03
CA PRO A 26 -14.92 30.58 -9.26
C PRO A 26 -13.93 29.49 -9.68
N ARG A 27 -13.83 28.40 -8.90
CA ARG A 27 -13.09 27.21 -9.33
C ARG A 27 -13.94 26.38 -10.29
N LEU A 28 -13.42 26.14 -11.49
CA LEU A 28 -14.11 25.42 -12.55
C LEU A 28 -14.31 23.94 -12.21
N SER A 29 -15.35 23.35 -12.78
CA SER A 29 -15.51 21.90 -12.87
C SER A 29 -14.38 21.29 -13.69
N VAL A 30 -13.73 20.24 -13.18
CA VAL A 30 -12.69 19.50 -13.91
C VAL A 30 -13.35 18.58 -14.95
N THR A 31 -13.73 19.17 -16.07
CA THR A 31 -14.17 18.48 -17.28
C THR A 31 -13.36 18.98 -18.47
N ASN A 32 -12.64 18.06 -19.11
CA ASN A 32 -11.83 18.23 -20.32
C ASN A 32 -10.49 19.00 -20.17
N LEU A 33 -9.40 18.24 -20.14
CA LEU A 33 -8.17 18.56 -20.89
C LEU A 33 -7.60 17.21 -21.42
N PRO A 34 -6.84 17.16 -22.53
CA PRO A 34 -6.48 15.89 -23.18
C PRO A 34 -5.56 14.98 -22.37
N ARG A 35 -5.63 13.69 -22.68
CA ARG A 35 -4.81 12.63 -22.13
C ARG A 35 -3.59 12.42 -23.04
N THR A 36 -2.37 12.40 -22.49
CA THR A 36 -1.21 11.94 -23.25
C THR A 36 -1.34 10.44 -23.51
N GLU A 37 -1.05 10.01 -24.73
CA GLU A 37 -1.16 8.62 -25.15
C GLU A 37 0.08 7.83 -24.71
N ASN A 38 -0.13 6.74 -23.97
CA ASN A 38 0.87 5.70 -23.78
C ASN A 38 0.41 4.48 -24.59
N GLU A 39 1.18 4.11 -25.61
CA GLU A 39 0.88 2.95 -26.44
C GLU A 39 0.96 1.65 -25.63
N VAL A 40 -0.02 0.76 -25.80
CA VAL A 40 -0.01 -0.59 -25.22
C VAL A 40 0.56 -1.55 -26.25
N CYS A 41 1.79 -2.00 -26.04
CA CYS A 41 2.40 -3.02 -26.90
C CYS A 41 1.82 -4.41 -26.59
N SER A 42 0.90 -4.86 -27.43
CA SER A 42 0.41 -6.25 -27.43
C SER A 42 1.40 -7.16 -28.15
N LEU A 43 1.73 -8.31 -27.57
CA LEU A 43 2.50 -9.37 -28.21
C LEU A 43 1.78 -10.71 -28.06
N ASP A 44 1.38 -11.28 -29.20
CA ASP A 44 0.73 -12.57 -29.30
C ASP A 44 1.71 -13.73 -29.10
N PHE A 45 1.26 -14.79 -28.41
CA PHE A 45 1.98 -16.06 -28.28
C PHE A 45 1.35 -17.16 -29.16
N PRO A 46 2.10 -17.80 -30.08
CA PRO A 46 1.63 -18.97 -30.79
C PRO A 46 1.71 -20.24 -29.91
N PRO A 47 0.74 -21.17 -30.00
CA PRO A 47 0.72 -22.38 -29.19
C PRO A 47 1.55 -23.53 -29.80
N SER A 48 2.03 -24.44 -28.95
CA SER A 48 2.53 -25.76 -29.37
C SER A 48 2.22 -26.83 -28.31
N GLN A 49 2.19 -28.10 -28.72
CA GLN A 49 1.42 -29.15 -28.05
C GLN A 49 2.26 -30.20 -27.31
N SER A 50 1.59 -30.92 -26.42
CA SER A 50 2.12 -32.06 -25.65
C SER A 50 2.49 -33.27 -26.50
N HIS A 51 3.52 -34.03 -26.10
CA HIS A 51 3.53 -35.49 -26.26
C HIS A 51 4.25 -36.19 -25.09
N GLN A 52 3.68 -37.32 -24.64
CA GLN A 52 4.36 -38.31 -23.79
C GLN A 52 4.94 -39.42 -24.68
N TYR A 53 5.96 -40.15 -24.23
CA TYR A 53 6.03 -41.61 -24.39
C TYR A 53 7.02 -42.26 -23.40
N LYS A 54 6.78 -43.54 -23.06
CA LYS A 54 7.69 -44.39 -22.26
C LYS A 54 8.45 -45.37 -23.18
N GLY A 55 9.70 -45.68 -22.85
CA GLY A 55 10.51 -46.73 -23.49
C GLY A 55 11.42 -47.44 -22.48
N ARG A 56 11.74 -48.72 -22.70
CA ARG A 56 12.45 -49.58 -21.73
C ARG A 56 13.23 -50.70 -22.43
N SER A 57 14.51 -50.87 -22.09
CA SER A 57 15.26 -52.12 -22.30
C SER A 57 16.39 -52.27 -21.28
N LYS A 58 16.96 -53.48 -21.16
CA LYS A 58 18.14 -53.84 -20.35
C LYS A 58 19.19 -54.47 -21.28
N ASN A 59 20.47 -54.46 -20.89
CA ASN A 59 21.26 -55.68 -20.60
C ASN A 59 22.71 -55.39 -20.16
N LYS A 60 23.34 -56.43 -19.60
CA LYS A 60 24.75 -56.64 -19.19
C LYS A 60 25.08 -58.13 -19.54
N PRO A 61 26.30 -58.71 -19.36
CA PRO A 61 27.53 -58.21 -18.71
C PRO A 61 28.84 -58.43 -19.53
N GLY A 62 30.01 -58.13 -18.93
CA GLY A 62 31.35 -58.55 -19.39
C GLY A 62 32.50 -57.95 -18.55
N GLU A 63 33.47 -58.78 -18.12
CA GLU A 63 34.68 -58.48 -17.31
C GLU A 63 35.62 -59.73 -17.36
N PRO A 64 36.84 -59.76 -16.77
CA PRO A 64 37.77 -58.70 -16.28
C PRO A 64 39.12 -58.77 -17.07
N GLU A 65 40.38 -58.50 -16.67
CA GLU A 65 41.17 -58.18 -15.44
C GLU A 65 42.39 -57.27 -15.86
N LYS A 66 43.45 -56.87 -15.09
CA LYS A 66 43.88 -56.84 -13.66
C LYS A 66 45.10 -55.88 -13.51
N LYS A 67 45.32 -55.33 -12.29
CA LYS A 67 46.56 -54.65 -11.77
C LYS A 67 46.97 -53.33 -12.46
N GLN A 68 47.24 -52.19 -11.80
CA GLN A 68 47.86 -51.83 -10.51
C GLN A 68 49.39 -51.64 -10.59
N ASP A 69 49.80 -50.42 -10.92
CA ASP A 69 50.99 -49.78 -10.34
C ASP A 69 50.64 -48.31 -10.04
N HIS A 70 50.87 -47.87 -8.80
CA HIS A 70 50.40 -46.58 -8.27
C HIS A 70 51.23 -46.24 -7.03
N LEU A 71 52.11 -45.23 -7.12
CA LEU A 71 52.68 -44.54 -5.96
C LEU A 71 53.21 -43.13 -6.32
N ASP A 72 54.12 -43.00 -7.30
CA ASP A 72 54.86 -41.74 -7.51
C ASP A 72 54.07 -40.60 -8.17
N LEU A 73 53.02 -40.89 -8.95
CA LEU A 73 52.17 -39.86 -9.58
C LEU A 73 51.31 -39.05 -8.58
N LYS A 74 51.33 -39.37 -7.28
CA LYS A 74 50.35 -38.87 -6.30
C LYS A 74 50.75 -37.60 -5.55
N ILE A 75 52.01 -37.17 -5.64
CA ILE A 75 52.51 -35.96 -4.95
C ILE A 75 52.35 -34.72 -5.83
N GLU A 76 52.77 -34.79 -7.10
CA GLU A 76 52.67 -33.66 -8.03
C GLU A 76 51.22 -33.39 -8.45
N SER A 77 50.43 -34.44 -8.69
CA SER A 77 49.01 -34.35 -9.03
C SER A 77 48.19 -33.58 -7.99
N LYS A 78 48.41 -33.80 -6.69
CA LYS A 78 47.75 -33.03 -5.61
C LYS A 78 48.00 -31.53 -5.71
N THR A 79 49.25 -31.13 -5.93
CA THR A 79 49.66 -29.72 -5.95
C THR A 79 49.07 -28.97 -7.16
N ILE A 80 48.76 -29.69 -8.23
CA ILE A 80 48.06 -29.15 -9.41
C ILE A 80 46.53 -29.18 -9.19
N GLN A 81 45.99 -30.26 -8.63
CA GLN A 81 44.55 -30.42 -8.40
C GLN A 81 44.01 -29.44 -7.36
N ASP A 82 44.73 -29.21 -6.26
CA ASP A 82 44.36 -28.21 -5.24
C ASP A 82 44.45 -26.78 -5.81
N LYS A 83 45.40 -26.50 -6.70
CA LYS A 83 45.46 -25.22 -7.43
C LYS A 83 44.30 -25.04 -8.39
N LEU A 84 43.93 -26.05 -9.18
CA LEU A 84 42.77 -25.96 -10.08
C LEU A 84 41.45 -25.86 -9.30
N PHE A 85 41.30 -26.54 -8.16
CA PHE A 85 40.12 -26.40 -7.30
C PHE A 85 39.98 -24.97 -6.77
N CYS A 86 41.07 -24.35 -6.32
CA CYS A 86 41.08 -22.94 -5.97
C CYS A 86 40.65 -22.06 -7.15
N THR A 87 41.24 -22.23 -8.35
CA THR A 87 40.90 -21.37 -9.50
C THR A 87 39.44 -21.51 -9.93
N VAL A 88 38.89 -22.72 -9.97
CA VAL A 88 37.50 -22.94 -10.45
C VAL A 88 36.47 -22.37 -9.46
N HIS A 89 36.63 -22.61 -8.15
CA HIS A 89 35.74 -21.98 -7.16
C HIS A 89 35.95 -20.47 -7.05
N GLN A 90 37.16 -19.96 -7.25
CA GLN A 90 37.42 -18.51 -7.30
C GLN A 90 36.74 -17.85 -8.51
N VAL A 91 36.74 -18.48 -9.69
CA VAL A 91 36.02 -17.94 -10.86
C VAL A 91 34.52 -17.86 -10.58
N ASP A 92 33.91 -18.93 -10.07
CA ASP A 92 32.48 -18.96 -9.73
C ASP A 92 32.12 -17.89 -8.68
N SER A 93 32.90 -17.81 -7.59
CA SER A 93 32.72 -16.79 -6.54
C SER A 93 32.95 -15.35 -7.02
N THR A 94 33.88 -15.14 -7.97
CA THR A 94 34.15 -13.81 -8.54
C THR A 94 33.01 -13.37 -9.49
N MET A 95 32.48 -14.30 -10.29
CA MET A 95 31.31 -14.01 -11.12
C MET A 95 30.07 -13.76 -10.27
N LEU A 96 29.84 -14.53 -9.21
CA LEU A 96 28.77 -14.30 -8.24
C LEU A 96 28.90 -12.92 -7.57
N LEU A 97 30.11 -12.51 -7.18
CA LEU A 97 30.37 -11.21 -6.57
C LEU A 97 30.04 -10.04 -7.52
N GLU A 98 30.45 -10.12 -8.79
CA GLU A 98 30.13 -9.08 -9.78
C GLU A 98 28.64 -9.08 -10.17
N VAL A 99 27.96 -10.23 -10.22
CA VAL A 99 26.50 -10.31 -10.38
C VAL A 99 25.77 -9.65 -9.21
N VAL A 100 26.16 -9.96 -7.96
CA VAL A 100 25.62 -9.33 -6.75
C VAL A 100 25.79 -7.81 -6.79
N LYS A 101 27.00 -7.35 -7.14
CA LYS A 101 27.35 -5.93 -7.27
C LYS A 101 26.56 -5.20 -8.36
N SER A 102 26.36 -5.82 -9.54
CA SER A 102 25.50 -5.27 -10.61
C SER A 102 24.05 -5.18 -10.14
N LEU A 103 23.48 -6.25 -9.58
CA LEU A 103 22.10 -6.27 -9.10
C LEU A 103 21.83 -5.23 -8.00
N ILE A 104 22.79 -4.99 -7.09
CA ILE A 104 22.69 -3.89 -6.12
C ILE A 104 22.69 -2.54 -6.84
N HIS A 105 23.66 -2.31 -7.72
CA HIS A 105 23.83 -1.04 -8.45
C HIS A 105 22.60 -0.69 -9.28
N ASP A 106 22.13 -1.64 -10.09
CA ASP A 106 21.02 -1.46 -11.00
C ASP A 106 19.69 -1.39 -10.25
N GLY A 107 19.56 -2.12 -9.13
CA GLY A 107 18.42 -2.07 -8.22
C GLY A 107 18.27 -0.71 -7.53
N TYR A 108 19.33 -0.17 -6.91
CA TYR A 108 19.24 1.15 -6.27
C TYR A 108 19.09 2.27 -7.31
N THR A 109 19.78 2.18 -8.45
CA THR A 109 19.67 3.19 -9.52
C THR A 109 18.25 3.22 -10.08
N ALA A 110 17.64 2.05 -10.34
CA ALA A 110 16.24 1.97 -10.74
C ALA A 110 15.28 2.52 -9.67
N LEU A 111 15.59 2.37 -8.38
CA LEU A 111 14.76 2.92 -7.30
C LEU A 111 14.85 4.45 -7.24
N MET A 112 16.05 5.02 -7.39
CA MET A 112 16.27 6.47 -7.47
C MET A 112 15.60 7.09 -8.72
N ASP A 113 15.64 6.39 -9.85
CA ASP A 113 14.94 6.76 -11.10
C ASP A 113 13.40 6.57 -11.02
N GLN A 114 12.85 6.09 -9.90
CA GLN A 114 11.44 5.72 -9.73
C GLN A 114 10.96 4.61 -10.69
N ARG A 115 11.89 3.84 -11.27
CA ARG A 115 11.64 2.64 -12.11
C ARG A 115 11.33 1.43 -11.22
N CYS A 116 10.30 1.55 -10.38
CA CYS A 116 9.97 0.64 -9.28
C CYS A 116 9.86 -0.84 -9.68
N HIS A 117 9.34 -1.15 -10.88
CA HIS A 117 9.30 -2.53 -11.39
C HIS A 117 10.68 -3.12 -11.68
N SER A 118 11.60 -2.33 -12.27
CA SER A 118 12.98 -2.76 -12.49
C SER A 118 13.72 -2.93 -11.15
N ALA A 119 13.52 -2.01 -10.21
CA ALA A 119 14.11 -2.09 -8.87
C ALA A 119 13.62 -3.34 -8.11
N GLU A 120 12.32 -3.63 -8.14
CA GLU A 120 11.74 -4.83 -7.53
C GLU A 120 12.36 -6.09 -8.13
N GLN A 121 12.46 -6.17 -9.46
CA GLN A 121 13.07 -7.31 -10.14
C GLN A 121 14.53 -7.55 -9.70
N MET A 122 15.37 -6.49 -9.66
CA MET A 122 16.78 -6.66 -9.29
C MET A 122 16.94 -7.05 -7.82
N PHE A 123 16.25 -6.38 -6.89
CA PHE A 123 16.30 -6.75 -5.47
C PHE A 123 15.67 -8.14 -5.21
N SER A 124 14.65 -8.53 -5.96
CA SER A 124 14.03 -9.86 -5.89
C SER A 124 15.00 -10.96 -6.34
N GLN A 125 15.68 -10.78 -7.48
CA GLN A 125 16.74 -11.69 -7.93
C GLN A 125 17.87 -11.77 -6.89
N LEU A 126 18.32 -10.63 -6.36
CA LEU A 126 19.36 -10.54 -5.35
C LEU A 126 19.00 -11.27 -4.05
N LEU A 127 17.75 -11.16 -3.57
CA LEU A 127 17.25 -11.87 -2.39
C LEU A 127 17.09 -13.39 -2.59
N ASN A 128 16.97 -13.86 -3.84
CA ASN A 128 16.96 -15.29 -4.17
C ASN A 128 18.37 -15.88 -4.33
N ILE A 129 19.39 -15.04 -4.57
CA ILE A 129 20.79 -15.44 -4.77
C ILE A 129 21.60 -15.38 -3.47
N ILE A 130 21.31 -14.42 -2.58
CA ILE A 130 22.09 -14.23 -1.34
C ILE A 130 21.47 -15.01 -0.17
N ASP A 131 22.17 -16.03 0.30
CA ASP A 131 21.91 -16.68 1.59
C ASP A 131 22.48 -15.83 2.76
N PRO A 132 21.69 -15.51 3.81
CA PRO A 132 22.16 -14.78 4.99
C PRO A 132 23.34 -15.41 5.74
N SER A 133 23.53 -16.72 5.65
CA SER A 133 24.65 -17.44 6.27
C SER A 133 25.97 -17.27 5.50
N GLU A 134 25.90 -17.05 4.18
CA GLU A 134 27.06 -16.97 3.29
C GLU A 134 27.57 -15.55 3.05
N LEU A 135 26.88 -14.51 3.55
CA LEU A 135 27.20 -13.08 3.39
C LEU A 135 28.70 -12.74 3.51
N LYS A 136 29.43 -13.40 4.43
CA LYS A 136 30.87 -13.19 4.63
C LYS A 136 31.71 -13.49 3.38
N GLN A 137 31.32 -14.47 2.57
CA GLN A 137 32.00 -14.83 1.31
C GLN A 137 31.88 -13.69 0.28
N LEU A 138 30.76 -12.97 0.30
CA LEU A 138 30.47 -11.81 -0.55
C LEU A 138 30.98 -10.48 0.02
N ASN A 139 31.78 -10.51 1.10
CA ASN A 139 32.18 -9.33 1.89
C ASN A 139 31.00 -8.50 2.45
N LEU A 140 29.83 -9.11 2.61
CA LEU A 140 28.62 -8.49 3.15
C LEU A 140 28.47 -8.74 4.66
N ARG A 141 27.68 -7.88 5.30
CA ARG A 141 27.22 -7.99 6.70
C ARG A 141 25.70 -8.13 6.75
N ILE A 142 25.14 -8.56 7.88
CA ILE A 142 23.69 -8.74 8.06
C ILE A 142 22.93 -7.41 7.77
N ILE A 143 23.42 -6.27 8.27
CA ILE A 143 22.91 -4.92 7.89
C ILE A 143 22.78 -4.70 6.38
N ASN A 144 23.69 -5.22 5.55
CA ASN A 144 23.63 -5.06 4.09
C ASN A 144 22.47 -5.87 3.50
N TYR A 145 22.19 -7.06 4.05
CA TYR A 145 21.03 -7.87 3.66
C TYR A 145 19.72 -7.21 4.10
N VAL A 146 19.69 -6.59 5.29
CA VAL A 146 18.54 -5.80 5.75
C VAL A 146 18.27 -4.60 4.83
N VAL A 147 19.32 -3.90 4.38
CA VAL A 147 19.20 -2.83 3.37
C VAL A 147 18.65 -3.35 2.04
N ILE A 148 19.04 -4.55 1.60
CA ILE A 148 18.49 -5.18 0.38
C ILE A 148 17.00 -5.52 0.55
N ILE A 149 16.59 -6.04 1.72
CA ILE A 149 15.15 -6.24 2.05
C ILE A 149 14.41 -4.89 2.02
N TYR A 150 14.98 -3.82 2.59
CA TYR A 150 14.38 -2.49 2.56
C TYR A 150 14.23 -1.95 1.14
N GLY A 151 15.24 -2.14 0.27
CA GLY A 151 15.18 -1.78 -1.15
C GLY A 151 14.07 -2.52 -1.90
N HIS A 152 13.94 -3.84 -1.68
CA HIS A 152 12.86 -4.64 -2.25
C HIS A 152 11.48 -4.15 -1.77
N ALA A 153 11.31 -3.96 -0.47
CA ALA A 153 10.06 -3.49 0.13
C ALA A 153 9.67 -2.08 -0.35
N THR A 154 10.65 -1.19 -0.51
CA THR A 154 10.44 0.18 -1.02
C THR A 154 10.09 0.19 -2.51
N SER A 155 10.68 -0.72 -3.29
CA SER A 155 10.32 -0.92 -4.70
C SER A 155 8.88 -1.43 -4.86
N LEU A 156 8.48 -2.41 -4.04
CA LEU A 156 7.11 -2.94 -3.99
C LEU A 156 6.08 -1.88 -3.55
N LEU A 157 6.43 -1.05 -2.56
CA LEU A 157 5.65 0.12 -2.15
C LEU A 157 5.50 1.14 -3.30
N GLY A 158 6.56 1.36 -4.08
CA GLY A 158 6.56 2.23 -5.26
C GLY A 158 5.68 1.73 -6.40
N ILE A 159 5.59 0.41 -6.61
CA ILE A 159 4.64 -0.22 -7.56
C ILE A 159 3.19 0.06 -7.13
N GLY A 160 2.91 0.01 -5.82
CA GLY A 160 1.64 0.48 -5.25
C GLY A 160 0.38 -0.35 -5.57
N LEU A 161 0.51 -1.48 -6.27
CA LEU A 161 -0.57 -2.46 -6.48
C LEU A 161 -0.89 -3.22 -5.17
N PRO A 162 -2.12 -3.72 -4.95
CA PRO A 162 -2.52 -4.37 -3.69
C PRO A 162 -1.63 -5.56 -3.29
N GLU A 163 -1.27 -6.40 -4.25
CA GLU A 163 -0.42 -7.58 -4.06
C GLU A 163 1.04 -7.18 -3.77
N ALA A 164 1.51 -6.09 -4.38
CA ALA A 164 2.84 -5.54 -4.13
C ALA A 164 2.92 -4.89 -2.74
N LEU A 165 1.89 -4.12 -2.35
CA LEU A 165 1.77 -3.49 -1.04
C LEU A 165 1.71 -4.53 0.10
N THR A 166 1.02 -5.65 -0.12
CA THR A 166 1.00 -6.77 0.85
C THR A 166 2.41 -7.36 1.02
N LYS A 167 3.13 -7.64 -0.08
CA LYS A 167 4.53 -8.11 -0.04
C LYS A 167 5.47 -7.09 0.61
N ALA A 168 5.28 -5.79 0.36
CA ALA A 168 6.07 -4.72 1.00
C ALA A 168 5.88 -4.73 2.52
N GLU A 169 4.62 -4.81 2.97
CA GLU A 169 4.27 -4.92 4.39
C GLU A 169 4.99 -6.11 5.05
N ASP A 170 5.00 -7.27 4.38
CA ASP A 170 5.61 -8.49 4.90
C ASP A 170 7.15 -8.47 4.88
N GLN A 171 7.79 -7.82 3.90
CA GLN A 171 9.24 -7.60 3.94
C GLN A 171 9.63 -6.58 5.04
N PHE A 172 8.87 -5.52 5.28
CA PHE A 172 9.13 -4.63 6.41
C PHE A 172 8.89 -5.32 7.76
N LYS A 173 7.86 -6.18 7.89
CA LYS A 173 7.68 -7.05 9.08
C LYS A 173 8.87 -8.00 9.26
N ARG A 174 9.39 -8.60 8.18
CA ARG A 174 10.54 -9.51 8.20
C ARG A 174 11.78 -8.83 8.82
N ILE A 175 12.01 -7.55 8.53
CA ILE A 175 13.05 -6.74 9.20
C ILE A 175 12.83 -6.72 10.72
N ILE A 176 11.65 -6.28 11.17
CA ILE A 176 11.29 -6.10 12.60
C ILE A 176 11.27 -7.44 13.37
N VAL A 177 10.96 -8.55 12.72
CA VAL A 177 10.86 -9.87 13.38
C VAL A 177 12.22 -10.58 13.46
N HIS A 178 13.07 -10.47 12.43
CA HIS A 178 14.28 -11.30 12.32
C HIS A 178 15.61 -10.54 12.45
N TYR A 179 15.62 -9.21 12.41
CA TYR A 179 16.85 -8.41 12.32
C TYR A 179 16.91 -7.23 13.32
N GLN A 180 16.29 -7.41 14.50
CA GLN A 180 16.19 -6.38 15.56
C GLN A 180 17.55 -5.85 16.04
N GLU A 181 18.59 -6.69 16.05
CA GLU A 181 19.95 -6.30 16.46
C GLU A 181 20.55 -5.18 15.58
N GLU A 182 20.13 -5.11 14.32
CA GLU A 182 20.55 -4.10 13.34
C GLU A 182 19.83 -2.74 13.51
N ARG A 183 18.89 -2.63 14.46
CA ARG A 183 18.16 -1.39 14.84
C ARG A 183 17.41 -0.71 13.69
N PHE A 184 17.12 -1.44 12.63
CA PHE A 184 16.51 -0.95 11.40
C PHE A 184 14.98 -0.71 11.55
N ASP A 185 14.39 -1.15 12.67
CA ASP A 185 12.96 -1.05 13.01
C ASP A 185 12.34 0.33 12.75
N CYS A 186 13.07 1.42 12.98
CA CYS A 186 12.59 2.78 12.71
C CYS A 186 12.21 2.97 11.22
N LEU A 187 13.02 2.47 10.31
CA LEU A 187 12.80 2.51 8.86
C LEU A 187 11.72 1.52 8.43
N ALA A 188 11.69 0.33 9.02
CA ALA A 188 10.65 -0.66 8.74
C ALA A 188 9.25 -0.19 9.19
N TYR A 189 9.11 0.41 10.38
CA TYR A 189 7.85 1.02 10.82
C TYR A 189 7.44 2.21 9.96
N TYR A 190 8.40 3.01 9.47
CA TYR A 190 8.13 4.07 8.49
C TYR A 190 7.61 3.46 7.18
N GLY A 191 8.25 2.41 6.66
CA GLY A 191 7.82 1.67 5.47
C GLY A 191 6.41 1.10 5.56
N ILE A 192 6.06 0.41 6.66
CA ILE A 192 4.69 -0.09 6.90
C ILE A 192 3.69 1.10 6.98
N GLY A 193 4.09 2.20 7.64
CA GLY A 193 3.29 3.42 7.66
C GLY A 193 3.02 3.96 6.25
N LYS A 194 4.02 4.00 5.37
CA LYS A 194 3.87 4.40 3.97
C LYS A 194 2.99 3.42 3.17
N VAL A 195 3.06 2.11 3.42
CA VAL A 195 2.14 1.12 2.83
C VAL A 195 0.70 1.39 3.23
N TYR A 196 0.42 1.60 4.52
CA TYR A 196 -0.93 1.92 4.99
C TYR A 196 -1.43 3.28 4.51
N LEU A 197 -0.55 4.27 4.40
CA LEU A 197 -0.85 5.57 3.80
C LEU A 197 -1.24 5.42 2.33
N ARG A 198 -0.50 4.61 1.55
CA ARG A 198 -0.82 4.29 0.15
C ARG A 198 -2.17 3.56 -0.01
N GLN A 199 -2.66 2.90 1.04
CA GLN A 199 -3.97 2.24 1.14
C GLN A 199 -5.09 3.16 1.72
N ASN A 200 -4.81 4.46 1.94
CA ASN A 200 -5.68 5.43 2.63
C ASN A 200 -6.16 4.93 4.02
N ARG A 201 -5.34 4.13 4.72
CA ARG A 201 -5.58 3.61 6.08
C ARG A 201 -4.90 4.52 7.11
N PHE A 202 -5.26 5.80 7.10
CA PHE A 202 -4.57 6.87 7.86
C PHE A 202 -4.39 6.58 9.36
N SER A 203 -5.37 5.97 10.02
CA SER A 203 -5.25 5.56 11.44
C SER A 203 -4.17 4.49 11.65
N ASP A 204 -4.14 3.45 10.80
CA ASP A 204 -3.12 2.40 10.87
C ASP A 204 -1.74 2.96 10.54
N ALA A 205 -1.66 3.82 9.51
CA ALA A 205 -0.43 4.50 9.10
C ALA A 205 0.15 5.35 10.24
N LEU A 206 -0.67 6.20 10.87
CA LEU A 206 -0.30 6.99 12.05
C LEU A 206 0.26 6.12 13.16
N ASN A 207 -0.39 4.99 13.46
CA ASN A 207 0.07 4.06 14.50
C ASN A 207 1.46 3.46 14.22
N GLN A 208 1.88 3.31 12.95
CA GLN A 208 3.25 2.86 12.63
C GLN A 208 4.25 4.03 12.59
N PHE A 209 3.86 5.20 12.08
CA PHE A 209 4.71 6.39 12.11
C PHE A 209 5.04 6.82 13.56
N MET A 210 4.09 6.72 14.49
CA MET A 210 4.34 6.99 15.91
C MET A 210 5.31 5.97 16.56
N LYS A 211 5.34 4.70 16.11
CA LYS A 211 6.36 3.73 16.53
C LYS A 211 7.74 4.10 15.98
N SER A 212 7.83 4.41 14.69
CA SER A 212 9.07 4.87 14.05
C SER A 212 9.65 6.09 14.77
N GLN A 213 8.83 7.11 15.03
CA GLN A 213 9.21 8.29 15.82
C GLN A 213 9.63 7.94 17.26
N THR A 214 8.99 6.96 17.90
CA THR A 214 9.37 6.47 19.24
C THR A 214 10.76 5.82 19.24
N MET A 215 11.10 5.03 18.22
CA MET A 215 12.44 4.42 18.09
C MET A 215 13.52 5.48 17.91
N ILE A 216 13.27 6.48 17.06
CA ILE A 216 14.15 7.64 16.86
C ILE A 216 14.36 8.43 18.15
N ASN A 217 13.28 8.76 18.87
CA ASN A 217 13.35 9.50 20.13
C ASN A 217 14.13 8.74 21.21
N ARG A 218 14.15 7.40 21.14
CA ARG A 218 14.96 6.52 22.01
C ARG A 218 16.38 6.28 21.48
N LYS A 219 16.77 6.90 20.36
CA LYS A 219 18.05 6.70 19.65
C LYS A 219 18.28 5.24 19.19
N ILE A 220 17.19 4.50 18.95
CA ILE A 220 17.21 3.16 18.37
C ILE A 220 17.13 3.32 16.85
N VAL A 221 18.28 3.57 16.24
CA VAL A 221 18.49 3.80 14.80
C VAL A 221 19.76 3.08 14.34
N PRO A 222 19.90 2.71 13.06
CA PRO A 222 21.09 2.01 12.55
C PRO A 222 22.30 2.93 12.30
N GLY A 223 22.12 4.26 12.37
CA GLY A 223 23.08 5.24 11.86
C GLY A 223 22.87 5.52 10.37
N VAL A 224 23.75 6.32 9.76
CA VAL A 224 23.71 6.61 8.32
C VAL A 224 24.33 5.44 7.54
N LEU A 225 23.62 4.95 6.53
CA LEU A 225 24.04 3.80 5.70
C LEU A 225 24.07 4.18 4.21
N THR A 226 24.85 3.44 3.43
CA THR A 226 24.83 3.47 1.97
C THR A 226 24.20 2.19 1.40
N TRP A 227 23.82 2.20 0.12
CA TRP A 227 23.54 0.95 -0.58
C TRP A 227 24.81 0.07 -0.61
N PRO A 228 24.72 -1.26 -0.40
CA PRO A 228 25.91 -2.09 -0.19
C PRO A 228 26.86 -2.04 -1.39
N MET A 229 28.17 -2.05 -1.14
CA MET A 229 29.21 -1.89 -2.17
C MET A 229 29.21 -0.51 -2.89
N THR A 230 28.47 0.49 -2.39
CA THR A 230 28.41 1.85 -2.96
C THR A 230 28.70 2.95 -1.92
N SER A 231 28.93 4.16 -2.42
CA SER A 231 28.95 5.40 -1.63
C SER A 231 27.58 6.13 -1.58
N GLN A 232 26.54 5.63 -2.25
CA GLN A 232 25.24 6.30 -2.29
C GLN A 232 24.49 6.12 -0.97
N VAL A 233 24.32 7.22 -0.23
CA VAL A 233 23.59 7.25 1.04
C VAL A 233 22.10 6.97 0.82
N ILE A 234 21.51 6.21 1.74
CA ILE A 234 20.07 6.01 1.84
C ILE A 234 19.54 7.15 2.71
N GLU A 235 18.87 8.12 2.11
CA GLU A 235 18.60 9.40 2.76
C GLU A 235 17.66 9.28 3.97
N GLU A 236 16.78 8.28 4.03
CA GLU A 236 15.97 7.99 5.22
C GLU A 236 16.80 7.48 6.42
N THR A 237 18.03 7.00 6.22
CA THR A 237 18.90 6.59 7.33
C THR A 237 19.47 7.78 8.10
N ARG A 238 19.46 8.98 7.51
CA ARG A 238 19.75 10.22 8.25
C ARG A 238 18.58 10.53 9.18
N THR A 239 18.86 10.61 10.48
CA THR A 239 17.81 10.79 11.51
C THR A 239 17.02 12.08 11.30
N GLU A 240 17.66 13.17 10.88
CA GLU A 240 17.03 14.46 10.56
C GLU A 240 16.02 14.35 9.41
N ASN A 241 16.41 13.69 8.30
CA ASN A 241 15.52 13.44 7.16
C ASN A 241 14.33 12.57 7.57
N LEU A 242 14.56 11.48 8.33
CA LEU A 242 13.50 10.59 8.76
C LEU A 242 12.51 11.29 9.70
N GLN A 243 12.99 12.17 10.58
CA GLN A 243 12.13 13.02 11.41
C GLN A 243 11.26 13.97 10.55
N LEU A 244 11.81 14.56 9.50
CA LEU A 244 11.07 15.41 8.56
C LEU A 244 10.03 14.62 7.76
N PHE A 245 10.41 13.48 7.19
CA PHE A 245 9.49 12.60 6.44
C PHE A 245 8.35 12.08 7.32
N LEU A 246 8.67 11.67 8.56
CA LEU A 246 7.67 11.27 9.55
C LEU A 246 6.75 12.42 9.94
N LYS A 247 7.26 13.63 10.17
CA LYS A 247 6.43 14.80 10.51
C LYS A 247 5.34 15.00 9.45
N ASN A 248 5.74 15.03 8.17
CA ASN A 248 4.83 15.26 7.06
C ASN A 248 3.77 14.15 6.96
N CYS A 249 4.18 12.88 7.06
CA CYS A 249 3.22 11.76 6.99
C CYS A 249 2.30 11.67 8.23
N ILE A 250 2.77 12.07 9.41
CA ILE A 250 1.97 12.17 10.65
C ILE A 250 0.94 13.31 10.55
N GLU A 251 1.30 14.43 9.91
CA GLU A 251 0.41 15.55 9.67
C GLU A 251 -0.71 15.18 8.67
N GLU A 252 -0.34 14.56 7.54
CA GLU A 252 -1.28 13.98 6.56
C GLU A 252 -2.25 12.97 7.20
N CYS A 253 -1.76 12.08 8.08
CA CYS A 253 -2.60 11.10 8.76
C CYS A 253 -3.47 11.67 9.90
N LYS A 254 -3.16 12.86 10.41
CA LYS A 254 -4.00 13.59 11.39
C LYS A 254 -5.09 14.40 10.70
N PHE A 255 -4.84 14.88 9.49
CA PHE A 255 -5.75 15.70 8.69
C PHE A 255 -5.97 15.06 7.30
N PRO A 256 -6.51 13.83 7.25
CA PRO A 256 -6.72 13.13 5.99
C PRO A 256 -7.78 13.83 5.12
N PRO A 257 -7.74 13.65 3.79
CA PRO A 257 -8.78 14.15 2.89
C PRO A 257 -10.15 13.53 3.22
N GLU A 258 -11.22 14.27 2.92
CA GLU A 258 -12.57 13.70 2.98
C GLU A 258 -12.72 12.52 2.00
N PRO A 259 -13.36 11.41 2.40
CA PRO A 259 -13.55 10.26 1.52
C PRO A 259 -14.63 10.52 0.46
N ASP A 260 -14.40 9.99 -0.74
CA ASP A 260 -15.36 10.05 -1.87
C ASP A 260 -16.70 9.36 -1.57
N GLY A 261 -16.73 8.48 -0.57
CA GLY A 261 -17.95 7.91 0.02
C GLY A 261 -17.69 7.18 1.35
N VAL A 262 -18.74 6.90 2.12
CA VAL A 262 -18.64 6.06 3.33
C VAL A 262 -19.67 4.93 3.26
N CYS A 263 -19.19 3.70 3.13
CA CYS A 263 -20.02 2.51 2.95
C CYS A 263 -20.94 2.28 4.17
N ARG A 264 -22.26 2.33 3.96
CA ARG A 264 -23.28 2.19 5.01
C ARG A 264 -23.77 0.76 5.25
N TYR A 265 -23.15 -0.24 4.63
CA TYR A 265 -23.49 -1.64 4.89
C TYR A 265 -22.94 -2.07 6.26
N GLN A 266 -23.82 -2.57 7.14
CA GLN A 266 -23.47 -2.87 8.54
C GLN A 266 -22.30 -3.86 8.69
N HIS A 267 -22.24 -4.87 7.82
CA HIS A 267 -21.18 -5.88 7.81
C HIS A 267 -20.07 -5.55 6.78
N CYS A 268 -19.73 -4.25 6.64
CA CYS A 268 -18.70 -3.78 5.73
C CYS A 268 -17.29 -3.99 6.30
N HIS A 269 -16.75 -5.19 6.10
CA HIS A 269 -15.31 -5.44 6.25
C HIS A 269 -14.46 -4.78 5.14
N GLY A 270 -15.12 -4.33 4.06
CA GLY A 270 -14.51 -3.58 2.95
C GLY A 270 -13.30 -4.27 2.33
N HIS A 271 -12.31 -3.47 1.94
CA HIS A 271 -10.91 -3.86 1.94
C HIS A 271 -10.23 -3.16 3.14
N SER A 272 -10.45 -3.72 4.33
CA SER A 272 -9.97 -3.23 5.64
C SER A 272 -10.49 -1.87 6.15
N LYS A 273 -11.31 -1.13 5.39
CA LYS A 273 -11.97 0.11 5.86
C LYS A 273 -13.36 0.33 5.25
N ILE A 274 -14.15 1.26 5.82
CA ILE A 274 -15.50 1.63 5.35
C ILE A 274 -15.51 2.90 4.46
N GLN A 275 -14.48 3.73 4.61
CA GLN A 275 -14.21 4.92 3.81
C GLN A 275 -13.75 4.49 2.41
N ILE A 276 -14.26 5.16 1.39
CA ILE A 276 -14.01 4.87 -0.02
C ILE A 276 -13.25 6.05 -0.62
N PHE A 277 -12.11 5.80 -1.27
CA PHE A 277 -11.37 6.82 -2.02
C PHE A 277 -11.14 6.37 -3.47
N PHE A 278 -11.23 7.28 -4.44
CA PHE A 278 -10.84 7.00 -5.83
C PHE A 278 -9.35 6.66 -5.97
N THR A 279 -8.53 7.02 -4.98
CA THR A 279 -7.09 6.72 -4.92
C THR A 279 -6.76 5.37 -4.28
N ASP A 280 -7.76 4.59 -3.84
CA ASP A 280 -7.55 3.28 -3.22
C ASP A 280 -6.91 2.27 -4.21
N PRO A 281 -5.79 1.60 -3.86
CA PRO A 281 -5.09 0.66 -4.75
C PRO A 281 -5.94 -0.48 -5.33
N ASP A 282 -7.01 -0.87 -4.63
CA ASP A 282 -7.93 -1.94 -5.02
C ASP A 282 -9.35 -1.42 -5.36
N PHE A 283 -9.47 -0.15 -5.71
CA PHE A 283 -10.74 0.53 -5.96
C PHE A 283 -11.59 -0.16 -7.06
N LYS A 284 -12.75 -0.68 -6.66
CA LYS A 284 -13.69 -1.44 -7.50
C LYS A 284 -15.01 -0.70 -7.75
N GLY A 285 -14.98 0.63 -7.65
CA GLY A 285 -16.17 1.47 -7.74
C GLY A 285 -17.05 1.40 -6.48
N PHE A 286 -18.07 2.25 -6.46
CA PHE A 286 -19.11 2.28 -5.44
C PHE A 286 -20.43 2.77 -6.02
N ILE A 287 -21.53 2.50 -5.30
CA ILE A 287 -22.86 3.00 -5.62
C ILE A 287 -23.16 4.12 -4.63
N ARG A 288 -23.62 5.27 -5.14
CA ARG A 288 -24.19 6.38 -4.35
C ARG A 288 -25.67 6.49 -4.66
N MET A 289 -26.50 6.48 -3.63
CA MET A 289 -27.92 6.78 -3.73
C MET A 289 -28.23 8.12 -3.07
N THR A 290 -29.24 8.83 -3.58
CA THR A 290 -29.71 10.11 -3.05
C THR A 290 -31.24 10.16 -3.09
N CYS A 291 -31.85 10.56 -1.97
CA CYS A 291 -33.31 10.68 -1.85
C CYS A 291 -33.82 12.11 -2.09
N CYS A 292 -35.14 12.27 -2.19
CA CYS A 292 -35.80 13.57 -2.37
C CYS A 292 -35.65 14.55 -1.18
N GLN A 293 -35.08 14.09 -0.06
CA GLN A 293 -34.66 14.90 1.09
C GLN A 293 -33.12 15.09 1.16
N GLN A 294 -32.41 14.82 0.06
CA GLN A 294 -30.97 15.03 -0.14
C GLN A 294 -30.01 14.16 0.70
N CYS A 295 -30.51 13.22 1.51
CA CYS A 295 -29.68 12.22 2.18
C CYS A 295 -28.87 11.41 1.15
N ARG A 296 -27.57 11.27 1.38
CA ARG A 296 -26.66 10.45 0.57
C ARG A 296 -26.33 9.15 1.30
N VAL A 297 -26.33 8.04 0.56
CA VAL A 297 -25.96 6.72 1.08
C VAL A 297 -25.03 6.06 0.07
N GLU A 298 -23.79 5.79 0.47
CA GLU A 298 -22.82 5.05 -0.34
C GLU A 298 -22.67 3.59 0.09
N PHE A 299 -22.33 2.73 -0.87
CA PHE A 299 -21.94 1.34 -0.66
C PHE A 299 -20.81 0.94 -1.62
N HIS A 300 -19.76 0.27 -1.12
CA HIS A 300 -18.80 -0.45 -1.98
C HIS A 300 -19.57 -1.39 -2.94
N THR A 301 -19.12 -1.54 -4.19
CA THR A 301 -19.77 -2.43 -5.19
C THR A 301 -20.09 -3.83 -4.64
N ASN A 302 -19.18 -4.43 -3.87
CA ASN A 302 -19.37 -5.76 -3.28
C ASN A 302 -20.31 -5.76 -2.06
N CYS A 303 -20.39 -4.65 -1.31
CA CYS A 303 -21.34 -4.52 -0.20
C CYS A 303 -22.77 -4.27 -0.70
N TRP A 304 -22.92 -3.49 -1.79
CA TRP A 304 -24.20 -3.30 -2.46
C TRP A 304 -24.77 -4.62 -2.97
N LYS A 305 -23.97 -5.40 -3.71
CA LYS A 305 -24.37 -6.74 -4.18
C LYS A 305 -24.84 -7.64 -3.03
N LYS A 306 -24.05 -7.75 -1.95
CA LYS A 306 -24.44 -8.53 -0.75
C LYS A 306 -25.77 -8.06 -0.16
N LEU A 307 -25.95 -6.75 0.02
CA LEU A 307 -27.20 -6.17 0.54
C LEU A 307 -28.40 -6.52 -0.36
N LYS A 308 -28.24 -6.43 -1.69
CA LYS A 308 -29.31 -6.81 -2.64
C LYS A 308 -29.64 -8.31 -2.59
N THR A 309 -28.64 -9.19 -2.57
CA THR A 309 -28.86 -10.64 -2.53
C THR A 309 -29.52 -11.07 -1.22
N THR A 310 -29.12 -10.50 -0.08
CA THR A 310 -29.65 -10.90 1.24
C THR A 310 -31.03 -10.28 1.53
N ASN A 311 -31.28 -9.02 1.17
CA ASN A 311 -32.47 -8.28 1.63
C ASN A 311 -33.49 -7.96 0.53
N TYR A 312 -33.11 -8.05 -0.76
CA TYR A 312 -33.92 -7.52 -1.87
C TYR A 312 -33.99 -8.45 -3.10
N SER A 313 -33.77 -9.75 -2.92
CA SER A 313 -33.88 -10.79 -3.96
C SER A 313 -33.09 -10.49 -5.26
N ASP A 314 -31.99 -9.76 -5.14
CA ASP A 314 -31.16 -9.24 -6.24
C ASP A 314 -31.91 -8.44 -7.34
N LYS A 315 -32.91 -7.63 -6.94
CA LYS A 315 -33.55 -6.57 -7.78
C LYS A 315 -32.54 -5.79 -8.64
N ASN A 316 -32.97 -5.26 -9.79
CA ASN A 316 -32.10 -4.41 -10.61
C ASN A 316 -31.77 -3.10 -9.88
N ASP A 317 -30.60 -2.52 -10.13
CA ASP A 317 -30.16 -1.30 -9.44
C ASP A 317 -31.10 -0.11 -9.75
N LYS A 318 -31.75 -0.09 -10.93
CA LYS A 318 -32.76 0.92 -11.29
C LYS A 318 -34.08 0.76 -10.50
N ASP A 319 -34.42 -0.45 -10.07
CA ASP A 319 -35.70 -0.76 -9.41
C ASP A 319 -35.77 -0.20 -7.97
N PHE A 320 -34.66 0.34 -7.46
CA PHE A 320 -34.59 1.06 -6.19
C PHE A 320 -34.99 2.53 -6.30
N LEU A 321 -35.27 3.06 -7.51
CA LEU A 321 -35.91 4.36 -7.65
C LEU A 321 -37.32 4.33 -7.06
N GLN A 322 -37.68 5.40 -6.34
CA GLN A 322 -38.93 5.56 -5.57
C GLN A 322 -39.11 4.63 -4.36
N GLU A 323 -38.19 3.68 -4.08
CA GLU A 323 -38.15 2.96 -2.81
C GLU A 323 -37.77 3.90 -1.65
N LEU A 324 -38.02 3.48 -0.41
CA LEU A 324 -37.66 4.23 0.80
C LEU A 324 -36.15 4.42 0.94
N CYS A 325 -35.72 5.57 1.46
CA CYS A 325 -34.32 5.86 1.72
C CYS A 325 -33.70 4.93 2.77
N PHE A 326 -32.47 4.47 2.53
CA PHE A 326 -31.71 3.65 3.49
C PHE A 326 -31.13 4.42 4.68
N THR A 327 -31.33 5.75 4.77
CA THR A 327 -31.00 6.53 5.96
C THR A 327 -32.08 6.31 7.03
N PRO A 328 -31.74 5.90 8.27
CA PRO A 328 -32.70 5.81 9.37
C PRO A 328 -33.51 7.10 9.52
N ASP A 329 -34.78 6.95 9.91
CA ASP A 329 -35.76 8.03 10.11
C ASP A 329 -36.10 8.89 8.87
N CYS A 330 -35.45 8.64 7.71
CA CYS A 330 -35.73 9.36 6.48
C CYS A 330 -36.90 8.74 5.69
N THR A 331 -38.07 9.36 5.78
CA THR A 331 -39.26 9.05 4.96
C THR A 331 -39.17 9.49 3.49
N GLY A 332 -38.01 10.01 3.06
CA GLY A 332 -37.74 10.37 1.67
C GLY A 332 -37.63 9.13 0.77
N LEU A 333 -38.04 9.29 -0.50
CA LEU A 333 -37.92 8.26 -1.53
C LEU A 333 -36.64 8.46 -2.36
N ILE A 334 -36.01 7.38 -2.81
CA ILE A 334 -34.76 7.40 -3.60
C ILE A 334 -35.05 8.00 -4.98
N SER A 335 -34.45 9.17 -5.27
CA SER A 335 -34.66 9.93 -6.51
C SER A 335 -33.51 9.82 -7.51
N LYS A 336 -32.30 9.43 -7.05
CA LYS A 336 -31.10 9.36 -7.89
C LYS A 336 -30.17 8.25 -7.42
N ILE A 337 -29.59 7.51 -8.36
CA ILE A 337 -28.64 6.41 -8.16
C ILE A 337 -27.48 6.61 -9.15
N VAL A 338 -26.25 6.64 -8.64
CA VAL A 338 -25.02 6.83 -9.43
C VAL A 338 -24.08 5.67 -9.13
N ILE A 339 -23.59 5.01 -10.18
CA ILE A 339 -22.66 3.88 -10.09
C ILE A 339 -21.31 4.33 -10.63
N PHE A 340 -20.28 4.36 -9.79
CA PHE A 340 -18.91 4.66 -10.18
C PHE A 340 -18.18 3.38 -10.62
N SER A 341 -17.37 3.45 -11.67
CA SER A 341 -16.50 2.37 -12.14
C SER A 341 -15.26 2.21 -11.26
N SER A 342 -14.44 1.18 -11.50
CA SER A 342 -13.07 1.07 -10.96
C SER A 342 -12.09 2.12 -11.50
N SER A 343 -12.50 2.96 -12.46
CA SER A 343 -11.70 4.09 -12.96
C SER A 343 -12.15 5.44 -12.38
N GLY A 344 -13.00 5.44 -11.35
CA GLY A 344 -13.56 6.63 -10.70
C GLY A 344 -14.62 7.39 -11.51
N LEU A 345 -14.89 6.98 -12.74
CA LEU A 345 -15.87 7.63 -13.62
C LEU A 345 -17.28 7.12 -13.35
N VAL A 346 -18.30 7.93 -13.63
CA VAL A 346 -19.70 7.48 -13.62
C VAL A 346 -19.89 6.45 -14.74
N LYS A 347 -20.23 5.22 -14.37
CA LYS A 347 -20.54 4.11 -15.29
C LYS A 347 -22.01 4.14 -15.69
N CYS A 348 -22.90 4.36 -14.72
CA CYS A 348 -24.34 4.43 -14.92
C CYS A 348 -24.95 5.45 -13.97
N GLU A 349 -26.00 6.12 -14.43
CA GLU A 349 -26.75 7.10 -13.65
C GLU A 349 -28.25 6.91 -13.94
N PHE A 350 -29.05 6.87 -12.88
CA PHE A 350 -30.50 6.77 -12.93
C PHE A 350 -31.08 7.89 -12.07
N GLU A 351 -31.98 8.71 -12.62
CA GLU A 351 -32.64 9.79 -11.90
C GLU A 351 -34.13 9.87 -12.23
N GLN A 352 -34.95 10.13 -11.23
CA GLN A 352 -36.37 10.41 -11.39
C GLN A 352 -36.82 11.56 -10.48
N LYS A 353 -37.53 12.52 -11.07
CA LYS A 353 -38.05 13.69 -10.35
C LYS A 353 -39.23 13.28 -9.48
N ILE A 354 -39.02 13.27 -8.17
CA ILE A 354 -40.06 12.96 -7.18
C ILE A 354 -40.76 14.25 -6.78
N THR A 355 -42.00 14.43 -7.24
CA THR A 355 -42.87 15.54 -6.84
C THR A 355 -43.13 15.44 -5.35
N LYS A 356 -42.65 16.40 -4.55
CA LYS A 356 -42.96 16.43 -3.11
C LYS A 356 -44.48 16.52 -2.93
N PRO A 357 -45.11 15.68 -2.08
CA PRO A 357 -46.48 15.89 -1.67
C PRO A 357 -46.61 17.30 -1.10
N LYS A 358 -47.64 18.05 -1.51
CA LYS A 358 -47.97 19.31 -0.84
C LYS A 358 -48.43 18.96 0.57
N GLU A 359 -47.75 19.48 1.60
CA GLU A 359 -48.31 19.45 2.96
C GLU A 359 -49.71 20.10 2.91
N PRO A 360 -50.75 19.47 3.49
CA PRO A 360 -52.03 20.15 3.65
C PRO A 360 -51.82 21.42 4.49
N PRO A 361 -52.51 22.54 4.20
CA PRO A 361 -52.30 23.79 4.91
C PRO A 361 -52.44 23.60 6.42
N ARG A 362 -51.36 23.86 7.18
CA ARG A 362 -51.38 23.71 8.64
C ARG A 362 -52.45 24.62 9.22
N ALA A 363 -53.40 24.03 9.94
CA ALA A 363 -54.51 24.77 10.53
C ALA A 363 -53.97 25.83 11.51
N ILE A 364 -54.24 27.11 11.21
CA ILE A 364 -53.79 28.22 12.07
C ILE A 364 -54.68 28.25 13.31
N ILE A 365 -54.25 27.56 14.37
CA ILE A 365 -54.88 27.61 15.69
C ILE A 365 -54.65 29.01 16.26
N LYS A 366 -55.61 29.91 16.01
CA LYS A 366 -55.63 31.25 16.61
C LYS A 366 -55.94 31.13 18.10
N GLN A 367 -54.90 31.05 18.92
CA GLN A 367 -55.01 31.04 20.37
C GLN A 367 -55.62 32.39 20.83
N LYS A 368 -56.90 32.38 21.23
CA LYS A 368 -57.52 33.54 21.87
C LYS A 368 -57.01 33.63 23.31
N CYS A 369 -56.19 34.64 23.58
CA CYS A 369 -55.90 35.05 24.95
C CYS A 369 -57.11 35.82 25.48
N SER A 370 -57.77 35.29 26.51
CA SER A 370 -58.74 36.04 27.31
C SER A 370 -57.99 37.02 28.22
N ARG A 371 -58.57 38.21 28.41
CA ARG A 371 -58.10 39.19 29.40
C ARG A 371 -58.62 38.86 30.79
#